data_AF-A0A7H8N075-F1
#
_entry.id   AF-A0A7H8N075-F1
#
_cell.length_a   1.000
_cell.length_b   1.000
_cell.length_c   1.000
_cell.angle_alpha   90.00
_cell.angle_beta   90.00
_cell.angle_gamma   90.00
#
_symmetry.space_group_name_H-M   'P 1'
#
loop_
_entity.id
_entity.type
_entity.pdbx_description
1 polymer ?
#
loop_
_entity_poly.entity_id
_entity_poly.type
_entity_poly.pdbx_seq_one_letter_code
_entity_poly.pdbx_strand_id
1 'polypeptide(L)'
;METWQDLSALVKERLEAVSSSERGVFAAGVAERLMSWHEALPEDEQADFTLSLRPLLNSVWEGALGDSTAFTAINRGVADYMLSEYCHNEGQDGPDGADESAAAATLHAAHAYLFGCTDFAVWVSDRGVEAVDQHLEYLAEQEEEDLPDLDEALIAELQRQLRDLDLIAERSKELRHAKFGLPIDTSIRLRVELRTPLSSRD
;
A
#
# COMPACT_ATOMS: atom_id res chain seq x y z
N MET A 1 1.18 -8.63 -26.35
CA MET A 1 1.15 -7.47 -25.45
C MET A 1 0.37 -7.95 -24.25
N GLU A 2 0.98 -8.04 -23.09
CA GLU A 2 0.26 -8.40 -21.86
C GLU A 2 -0.70 -7.26 -21.53
N THR A 3 -1.95 -7.60 -21.23
CA THR A 3 -2.93 -6.61 -20.77
C THR A 3 -2.69 -6.30 -19.30
N TRP A 4 -3.17 -5.16 -18.80
CA TRP A 4 -3.08 -4.87 -17.37
C TRP A 4 -3.83 -5.93 -16.54
N GLN A 5 -4.91 -6.52 -17.06
CA GLN A 5 -5.63 -7.60 -16.38
C GLN A 5 -4.76 -8.87 -16.24
N ASP A 6 -3.95 -9.20 -17.26
CA ASP A 6 -3.01 -10.33 -17.18
C ASP A 6 -1.95 -10.09 -16.10
N LEU A 7 -1.43 -8.87 -16.01
CA LEU A 7 -0.45 -8.48 -14.99
C LEU A 7 -1.06 -8.46 -13.58
N SER A 8 -2.29 -7.99 -13.43
CA SER A 8 -3.02 -8.01 -12.15
C SER A 8 -3.25 -9.45 -11.68
N ALA A 9 -3.65 -10.35 -12.58
CA ALA A 9 -3.77 -11.77 -12.28
C ALA A 9 -2.42 -12.39 -11.85
N LEU A 10 -1.32 -11.99 -12.51
CA LEU A 10 0.03 -12.44 -12.15
C LEU A 10 0.48 -11.91 -10.77
N VAL A 11 0.23 -10.64 -10.44
CA VAL A 11 0.49 -10.09 -9.10
C VAL A 11 -0.24 -10.91 -8.04
N LYS A 12 -1.54 -11.19 -8.27
CA LYS A 12 -2.34 -12.01 -7.37
C LYS A 12 -1.76 -13.42 -7.20
N GLU A 13 -1.42 -14.11 -8.29
CA GLU A 13 -0.80 -15.43 -8.25
C GLU A 13 0.49 -15.43 -7.42
N ARG A 14 1.34 -14.41 -7.60
CA ARG A 14 2.58 -14.27 -6.83
C ARG A 14 2.32 -14.01 -5.35
N LEU A 15 1.34 -13.19 -5.01
CA LEU A 15 0.95 -12.92 -3.63
C LEU A 15 0.41 -14.18 -2.92
N GLU A 16 -0.31 -15.04 -3.65
CA GLU A 16 -0.75 -16.35 -3.17
C GLU A 16 0.42 -17.30 -2.88
N ALA A 17 1.50 -17.23 -3.67
CA ALA A 17 2.64 -18.12 -3.56
C ALA A 17 3.68 -17.75 -2.48
N VAL A 18 3.79 -16.47 -2.11
CA VAL A 18 4.78 -15.99 -1.11
C VAL A 18 4.32 -16.21 0.34
N SER A 19 5.21 -16.01 1.32
CA SER A 19 4.88 -16.11 2.74
C SER A 19 4.09 -14.91 3.26
N SER A 20 3.46 -15.03 4.44
CA SER A 20 2.77 -13.91 5.09
C SER A 20 3.70 -12.75 5.42
N SER A 21 4.96 -13.01 5.78
CA SER A 21 5.96 -11.96 6.01
C SER A 21 6.25 -11.17 4.74
N GLU A 22 6.40 -11.85 3.60
CA GLU A 22 6.63 -11.21 2.30
C GLU A 22 5.41 -10.38 1.88
N ARG A 23 4.19 -10.90 2.07
CA ARG A 23 2.95 -10.16 1.86
C ARG A 23 2.85 -8.91 2.73
N GLY A 24 3.26 -8.98 4.00
CA GLY A 24 3.26 -7.84 4.91
C GLY A 24 4.19 -6.72 4.45
N VAL A 25 5.40 -7.07 3.97
CA VAL A 25 6.34 -6.08 3.42
C VAL A 25 5.81 -5.48 2.12
N PHE A 26 5.25 -6.30 1.23
CA PHE A 26 4.61 -5.83 0.00
C PHE A 26 3.49 -4.83 0.30
N ALA A 27 2.56 -5.21 1.19
CA ALA A 27 1.42 -4.39 1.55
C ALA A 27 1.84 -3.05 2.18
N ALA A 28 2.84 -3.07 3.09
CA ALA A 28 3.39 -1.86 3.66
C ALA A 28 4.05 -0.95 2.59
N GLY A 29 4.72 -1.55 1.60
CA GLY A 29 5.34 -0.85 0.46
C GLY A 29 4.34 -0.06 -0.38
N VAL A 30 3.27 -0.72 -0.83
CA VAL A 30 2.23 -0.07 -1.63
C VAL A 30 1.51 1.01 -0.82
N ALA A 31 1.08 0.71 0.42
CA ALA A 31 0.41 1.67 1.29
C ALA A 31 1.28 2.91 1.57
N GLU A 32 2.58 2.72 1.76
CA GLU A 32 3.54 3.83 1.95
C GLU A 32 3.64 4.75 0.74
N ARG A 33 3.64 4.20 -0.47
CA ARG A 33 3.65 5.02 -1.68
C ARG A 33 2.37 5.84 -1.80
N LEU A 34 1.21 5.22 -1.56
CA LEU A 34 -0.07 5.92 -1.60
C LEU A 34 -0.15 7.01 -0.52
N MET A 35 0.25 6.70 0.71
CA MET A 35 0.29 7.70 1.79
C MET A 35 1.26 8.85 1.47
N SER A 36 2.44 8.55 0.93
CA SER A 36 3.41 9.59 0.56
C SER A 36 2.92 10.47 -0.58
N TRP A 37 2.14 9.90 -1.50
CA TRP A 37 1.50 10.66 -2.57
C TRP A 37 0.40 11.58 -2.00
N HIS A 38 -0.45 11.06 -1.11
CA HIS A 38 -1.49 11.83 -0.44
C HIS A 38 -0.91 12.98 0.40
N GLU A 39 0.17 12.74 1.15
CA GLU A 39 0.88 13.78 1.91
C GLU A 39 1.51 14.88 1.03
N ALA A 40 1.69 14.61 -0.26
CA ALA A 40 2.25 15.56 -1.22
C ALA A 40 1.16 16.36 -1.96
N LEU A 41 -0.13 16.12 -1.67
CA LEU A 41 -1.23 16.93 -2.17
C LEU A 41 -1.24 18.33 -1.52
N PRO A 42 -1.88 19.34 -2.15
CA PRO A 42 -2.21 20.60 -1.50
C PRO A 42 -2.92 20.38 -0.15
N GLU A 43 -2.68 21.24 0.85
CA GLU A 43 -3.25 21.08 2.21
C GLU A 43 -4.78 21.01 2.21
N ASP A 44 -5.45 21.68 1.27
CA ASP A 44 -6.90 21.68 1.11
C ASP A 44 -7.48 20.42 0.43
N GLU A 45 -6.61 19.59 -0.15
CA GLU A 45 -6.97 18.30 -0.74
C GLU A 45 -6.57 17.11 0.16
N GLN A 46 -5.85 17.37 1.25
CA GLN A 46 -5.46 16.33 2.20
C GLN A 46 -6.63 15.94 3.10
N ALA A 47 -6.90 14.65 3.18
CA ALA A 47 -7.91 14.09 4.08
C ALA A 47 -7.31 13.87 5.47
N ASP A 48 -7.84 14.59 6.47
CA ASP A 48 -7.40 14.51 7.87
C ASP A 48 -7.33 13.07 8.40
N PHE A 49 -8.33 12.25 8.06
CA PHE A 49 -8.37 10.84 8.45
C PHE A 49 -7.20 10.05 7.87
N THR A 50 -6.92 10.21 6.58
CA THR A 50 -5.80 9.54 5.90
C THR A 50 -4.48 9.91 6.56
N LEU A 51 -4.24 11.20 6.82
CA LEU A 51 -3.04 11.66 7.51
C LEU A 51 -2.92 11.08 8.93
N SER A 52 -4.07 10.96 9.63
CA SER A 52 -4.10 10.38 10.99
C SER A 52 -3.63 8.92 11.05
N LEU A 53 -3.64 8.20 9.91
CA LEU A 53 -3.19 6.80 9.81
C LEU A 53 -1.67 6.65 9.62
N ARG A 54 -0.91 7.73 9.39
CA ARG A 54 0.55 7.66 9.23
C ARG A 54 1.28 6.95 10.39
N PRO A 55 0.95 7.18 11.68
CA PRO A 55 1.54 6.43 12.79
C PRO A 55 1.24 4.93 12.76
N LEU A 56 0.04 4.54 12.31
CA LEU A 56 -0.32 3.13 12.12
C LEU A 56 0.55 2.53 11.02
N LEU A 57 0.68 3.18 9.87
CA LEU A 57 1.51 2.71 8.76
C LEU A 57 2.99 2.56 9.15
N ASN A 58 3.54 3.50 9.92
CA ASN A 58 4.88 3.38 10.48
C ASN A 58 5.02 2.12 11.35
N SER A 59 4.03 1.83 12.18
CA SER A 59 4.02 0.62 13.01
C SER A 59 3.93 -0.64 12.16
N VAL A 60 3.08 -0.65 11.12
CA VAL A 60 2.97 -1.77 10.16
C VAL A 60 4.31 -2.05 9.51
N TRP A 61 5.07 -1.03 9.12
CA TRP A 61 6.43 -1.19 8.60
C TRP A 61 7.38 -1.84 9.60
N GLU A 62 7.40 -1.37 10.85
CA GLU A 62 8.24 -1.98 11.88
C GLU A 62 7.88 -3.46 12.07
N GLY A 63 6.58 -3.75 12.16
CA GLY A 63 6.07 -5.12 12.28
C GLY A 63 6.44 -6.01 11.10
N ALA A 64 6.22 -5.54 9.87
CA ALA A 64 6.51 -6.28 8.63
C ALA A 64 8.01 -6.61 8.49
N LEU A 65 8.89 -5.75 8.99
CA LEU A 65 10.33 -5.95 9.01
C LEU A 65 10.82 -6.74 10.25
N GLY A 66 9.89 -7.23 11.08
CA GLY A 66 10.16 -8.20 12.15
C GLY A 66 10.24 -7.61 13.56
N ASP A 67 9.95 -6.32 13.76
CA ASP A 67 9.81 -5.76 15.10
C ASP A 67 8.51 -6.24 15.76
N SER A 68 8.64 -7.28 16.58
CA SER A 68 7.51 -7.85 17.33
C SER A 68 6.85 -6.88 18.33
N THR A 69 7.51 -5.77 18.70
CA THR A 69 6.92 -4.78 19.62
C THR A 69 5.83 -3.93 18.95
N ALA A 70 5.86 -3.83 17.62
CA ALA A 70 4.88 -3.10 16.84
C ALA A 70 3.45 -3.67 16.92
N PHE A 71 3.31 -4.97 17.25
CA PHE A 71 2.02 -5.66 17.28
C PHE A 71 0.95 -4.92 18.11
N THR A 72 1.33 -4.42 19.30
CA THR A 72 0.39 -3.73 20.19
C THR A 72 -0.08 -2.41 19.59
N ALA A 73 0.81 -1.66 18.93
CA ALA A 73 0.48 -0.41 18.28
C ALA A 73 -0.43 -0.63 17.06
N ILE A 74 -0.13 -1.64 16.24
CA ILE A 74 -0.94 -1.98 15.05
C ILE A 74 -2.34 -2.42 15.48
N ASN A 75 -2.45 -3.34 16.43
CA ASN A 75 -3.74 -3.82 16.93
C ASN A 75 -4.57 -2.68 17.52
N ARG A 76 -3.94 -1.76 18.25
CA ARG A 76 -4.62 -0.57 18.79
C ARG A 76 -5.12 0.35 17.67
N GLY A 77 -4.29 0.67 16.68
CA GLY A 77 -4.70 1.55 15.58
C GLY A 77 -5.87 0.98 14.77
N VAL A 78 -5.87 -0.34 14.53
CA VAL A 78 -7.02 -1.01 13.89
C VAL A 78 -8.26 -0.95 14.79
N ALA A 79 -8.13 -1.20 16.09
CA ALA A 79 -9.26 -1.10 17.01
C ALA A 79 -9.83 0.33 17.09
N ASP A 80 -8.97 1.34 17.11
CA ASP A 80 -9.38 2.76 17.11
C ASP A 80 -10.14 3.10 15.82
N TYR A 81 -9.68 2.62 14.65
CA TYR A 81 -10.42 2.74 13.38
C TYR A 81 -11.79 2.06 13.45
N MET A 82 -11.86 0.80 13.90
CA MET A 82 -13.11 0.03 13.98
C MET A 82 -14.16 0.66 14.90
N LEU A 83 -13.74 1.51 15.83
CA LEU A 83 -14.61 2.25 16.75
C LEU A 83 -14.91 3.69 16.28
N SER A 84 -14.29 4.12 15.19
CA SER A 84 -14.47 5.46 14.61
C SER A 84 -15.64 5.52 13.63
N GLU A 85 -16.06 6.74 13.29
CA GLU A 85 -17.09 6.98 12.26
C GLU A 85 -16.65 6.55 10.86
N TYR A 86 -15.34 6.48 10.59
CA TYR A 86 -14.78 6.06 9.31
C TYR A 86 -14.94 4.54 9.04
N CYS A 87 -15.27 3.74 10.05
CA CYS A 87 -15.63 2.34 9.85
C CYS A 87 -17.15 2.21 9.67
N HIS A 88 -17.65 2.59 8.49
CA HIS A 88 -19.09 2.62 8.17
C HIS A 88 -19.45 1.67 7.02
N ASN A 89 -20.75 1.46 6.81
CA ASN A 89 -21.32 0.72 5.69
C ASN A 89 -22.30 1.56 4.86
N GLU A 90 -22.22 2.89 5.00
CA GLU A 90 -23.12 3.88 4.40
C GLU A 90 -22.79 4.17 2.92
N GLY A 91 -21.79 3.51 2.35
CA GLY A 91 -21.38 3.73 0.95
C GLY A 91 -20.89 5.16 0.74
N GLN A 92 -21.35 5.80 -0.34
CA GLN A 92 -20.99 7.18 -0.70
C GLN A 92 -21.54 8.24 0.30
N ASP A 93 -22.46 7.87 1.19
CA ASP A 93 -23.04 8.78 2.18
C ASP A 93 -22.25 8.84 3.50
N GLY A 94 -21.15 8.09 3.62
CA GLY A 94 -20.31 8.09 4.83
C GLY A 94 -19.32 9.25 4.91
N PRO A 95 -18.50 9.31 5.98
CA PRO A 95 -17.51 10.37 6.17
C PRO A 95 -16.50 10.47 5.02
N ASP A 96 -16.22 11.71 4.59
CA ASP A 96 -15.24 11.99 3.55
C ASP A 96 -13.86 11.40 3.89
N GLY A 97 -13.19 10.84 2.88
CA GLY A 97 -11.87 10.22 3.02
C GLY A 97 -11.85 8.78 3.55
N ALA A 98 -13.01 8.18 3.88
CA ALA A 98 -13.07 6.78 4.30
C ALA A 98 -12.70 5.79 3.18
N ASP A 99 -12.97 6.13 1.92
CA ASP A 99 -12.61 5.33 0.73
C ASP A 99 -11.33 5.85 0.03
N GLU A 100 -10.60 6.78 0.66
CA GLU A 100 -9.32 7.27 0.14
C GLU A 100 -8.34 6.09 -0.02
N SER A 101 -7.74 5.97 -1.21
CA SER A 101 -6.88 4.83 -1.57
C SER A 101 -5.73 4.63 -0.58
N ALA A 102 -5.11 5.71 -0.10
CA ALA A 102 -4.06 5.64 0.92
C ALA A 102 -4.55 5.14 2.30
N ALA A 103 -5.76 5.56 2.72
CA ALA A 103 -6.35 5.12 3.98
C ALA A 103 -6.72 3.63 3.93
N ALA A 104 -7.44 3.22 2.88
CA ALA A 104 -7.83 1.84 2.66
C ALA A 104 -6.61 0.90 2.56
N ALA A 105 -5.58 1.28 1.80
CA ALA A 105 -4.35 0.50 1.69
C ALA A 105 -3.63 0.37 3.04
N THR A 106 -3.59 1.43 3.85
CA THR A 106 -2.98 1.39 5.19
C THR A 106 -3.71 0.42 6.12
N LEU A 107 -5.04 0.44 6.12
CA LEU A 107 -5.87 -0.46 6.94
C LEU A 107 -5.76 -1.91 6.48
N HIS A 108 -5.77 -2.16 5.16
CA HIS A 108 -5.54 -3.49 4.62
C HIS A 108 -4.12 -3.99 4.89
N ALA A 109 -3.10 -3.15 4.83
CA ALA A 109 -1.73 -3.53 5.20
C ALA A 109 -1.63 -3.92 6.69
N ALA A 110 -2.32 -3.18 7.57
CA ALA A 110 -2.41 -3.54 8.99
C ALA A 110 -3.10 -4.90 9.18
N HIS A 111 -4.20 -5.16 8.47
CA HIS A 111 -4.88 -6.45 8.50
C HIS A 111 -4.03 -7.60 7.90
N ALA A 112 -3.29 -7.35 6.83
CA ALA A 112 -2.36 -8.31 6.25
C ALA A 112 -1.30 -8.73 7.28
N TYR A 113 -0.78 -7.77 8.05
CA TYR A 113 0.14 -8.05 9.15
C TYR A 113 -0.52 -8.86 10.29
N LEU A 114 -1.71 -8.45 10.75
CA LEU A 114 -2.37 -9.08 11.90
C LEU A 114 -2.87 -10.51 11.61
N PHE A 115 -3.40 -10.74 10.40
CA PHE A 115 -4.08 -12.00 10.07
C PHE A 115 -3.27 -12.90 9.14
N GLY A 116 -2.27 -12.37 8.42
CA GLY A 116 -1.45 -13.12 7.48
C GLY A 116 -2.19 -13.61 6.23
N CYS A 117 -3.44 -13.18 6.03
CA CYS A 117 -4.29 -13.56 4.90
C CYS A 117 -3.81 -12.93 3.61
N THR A 118 -3.91 -13.68 2.51
CA THR A 118 -3.54 -13.22 1.18
C THR A 118 -4.45 -12.11 0.67
N ASP A 119 -5.76 -12.20 0.95
CA ASP A 119 -6.77 -11.27 0.44
C ASP A 119 -6.43 -9.81 0.76
N PHE A 120 -5.95 -9.52 1.97
CA PHE A 120 -5.57 -8.15 2.34
C PHE A 120 -4.40 -7.61 1.51
N ALA A 121 -3.42 -8.44 1.16
CA ALA A 121 -2.32 -8.01 0.30
C ALA A 121 -2.78 -7.79 -1.15
N VAL A 122 -3.74 -8.60 -1.61
CA VAL A 122 -4.38 -8.40 -2.92
C VAL A 122 -5.18 -7.09 -2.94
N TRP A 123 -5.98 -6.82 -1.91
CA TRP A 123 -6.74 -5.58 -1.81
C TRP A 123 -5.83 -4.34 -1.73
N VAL A 124 -4.67 -4.43 -1.07
CA VAL A 124 -3.66 -3.36 -1.13
C VAL A 124 -3.13 -3.15 -2.54
N SER A 125 -2.85 -4.23 -3.28
CA SER A 125 -2.47 -4.17 -4.70
C SER A 125 -3.54 -3.45 -5.52
N ASP A 126 -4.81 -3.83 -5.33
CA ASP A 126 -5.95 -3.25 -6.04
C ASP A 126 -6.11 -1.75 -5.73
N ARG A 127 -5.92 -1.31 -4.48
CA ARG A 127 -5.87 0.12 -4.12
C ARG A 127 -4.76 0.88 -4.85
N GLY A 128 -3.63 0.24 -5.15
CA GLY A 128 -2.58 0.84 -5.97
C GLY A 128 -3.03 1.08 -7.42
N VAL A 129 -3.80 0.15 -7.99
CA VAL A 129 -4.35 0.25 -9.35
C VAL A 129 -5.45 1.32 -9.42
N GLU A 130 -6.39 1.29 -8.47
CA GLU A 130 -7.49 2.27 -8.39
C GLU A 130 -6.98 3.70 -8.16
N ALA A 131 -5.94 3.86 -7.35
CA ALA A 131 -5.28 5.15 -7.15
C ALA A 131 -4.74 5.76 -8.46
N VAL A 132 -4.24 4.94 -9.39
CA VAL A 132 -3.78 5.40 -10.70
C VAL A 132 -4.98 5.85 -11.55
N ASP A 133 -6.04 5.06 -11.58
CA ASP A 133 -7.27 5.39 -12.31
C ASP A 133 -7.87 6.72 -11.82
N GLN A 134 -8.05 6.85 -10.50
CA GLN A 134 -8.54 8.07 -9.84
C GLN A 134 -7.64 9.28 -10.11
N HIS A 135 -6.32 9.10 -10.18
CA HIS A 135 -5.41 10.19 -10.52
C HIS A 135 -5.67 10.73 -11.92
N LEU A 136 -5.80 9.85 -12.90
CA LEU A 136 -5.99 10.24 -14.30
C LEU A 136 -7.37 10.87 -14.51
N GLU A 137 -8.39 10.38 -13.82
CA GLU A 137 -9.71 11.04 -13.78
C GLU A 137 -9.59 12.48 -13.26
N TYR A 138 -8.90 12.69 -12.14
CA TYR A 138 -8.67 14.03 -11.58
C TYR A 138 -7.90 14.94 -12.55
N LEU A 139 -6.82 14.47 -13.18
CA LEU A 139 -6.07 15.28 -14.15
C LEU A 139 -6.91 15.60 -15.40
N ALA A 140 -7.78 14.68 -15.83
CA ALA A 140 -8.72 14.93 -16.92
C ALA A 140 -9.76 16.00 -16.58
N GLU A 141 -10.23 16.04 -15.33
CA GLU A 141 -11.11 17.11 -14.84
C GLU A 141 -10.41 18.47 -14.78
N GLN A 142 -9.08 18.50 -14.65
CA GLN A 142 -8.27 19.72 -14.72
C GLN A 142 -7.93 20.17 -16.14
N GLU A 143 -8.48 19.51 -17.16
CA GLU A 143 -8.24 19.81 -18.57
C GLU A 143 -6.74 19.74 -18.97
N GLU A 144 -5.96 18.86 -18.34
CA GLU A 144 -4.56 18.64 -18.76
C GLU A 144 -4.49 18.04 -20.18
N GLU A 145 -3.70 18.66 -21.07
CA GLU A 145 -3.68 18.33 -22.50
C GLU A 145 -2.83 17.08 -22.86
N ASP A 146 -2.04 16.53 -21.93
CA ASP A 146 -1.09 15.43 -22.19
C ASP A 146 -1.18 14.33 -21.12
N LEU A 147 -2.37 13.76 -20.95
CA LEU A 147 -2.60 12.65 -20.04
C LEU A 147 -1.98 11.35 -20.59
N PRO A 148 -1.29 10.57 -19.75
CA PRO A 148 -0.84 9.24 -20.15
C PRO A 148 -2.05 8.33 -20.43
N ASP A 149 -1.87 7.36 -21.32
CA ASP A 149 -2.87 6.33 -21.58
C ASP A 149 -3.14 5.51 -20.31
N LEU A 150 -4.42 5.29 -20.00
CA LEU A 150 -4.83 4.57 -18.78
C LEU A 150 -4.23 3.16 -18.75
N ASP A 151 -4.33 2.39 -19.83
CA ASP A 151 -3.80 1.03 -19.87
C ASP A 151 -2.27 1.03 -19.66
N GLU A 152 -1.55 1.99 -20.26
CA GLU A 152 -0.10 2.15 -20.04
C GLU A 152 0.24 2.47 -18.57
N ALA A 153 -0.53 3.36 -17.94
CA ALA A 153 -0.34 3.74 -16.55
C ALA A 153 -0.62 2.56 -15.58
N LEU A 154 -1.71 1.82 -15.82
CA LEU A 154 -2.06 0.62 -15.05
C LEU A 154 -1.01 -0.48 -15.22
N ILE A 155 -0.51 -0.71 -16.44
CA ILE A 155 0.60 -1.64 -16.71
C ILE A 155 1.84 -1.22 -15.93
N ALA A 156 2.17 0.07 -15.90
CA ALA A 156 3.36 0.57 -15.21
C ALA A 156 3.31 0.34 -13.68
N GLU A 157 2.15 0.53 -13.05
CA GLU A 157 1.97 0.23 -11.63
C GLU A 157 2.05 -1.28 -11.35
N LEU A 158 1.40 -2.12 -12.13
CA LEU A 158 1.45 -3.57 -11.94
C LEU A 158 2.86 -4.13 -12.14
N GLN A 159 3.60 -3.63 -13.14
CA GLN A 159 5.01 -3.97 -13.30
C GLN A 159 5.86 -3.51 -12.10
N ARG A 160 5.53 -2.37 -11.47
CA ARG A 160 6.20 -1.95 -10.24
C ARG A 160 5.92 -2.93 -9.10
N GLN A 161 4.67 -3.31 -8.89
CA GLN A 161 4.30 -4.29 -7.86
C GLN A 161 5.01 -5.63 -8.06
N LEU A 162 5.17 -6.09 -9.31
CA LEU A 162 5.97 -7.27 -9.63
C LEU A 162 7.46 -7.10 -9.31
N ARG A 163 8.05 -5.92 -9.60
CA ARG A 163 9.44 -5.61 -9.20
C ARG A 163 9.59 -5.58 -7.68
N ASP A 164 8.63 -5.04 -6.95
CA ASP A 164 8.64 -5.05 -5.48
C ASP A 164 8.66 -6.49 -4.95
N LEU A 165 7.83 -7.36 -5.53
CA LEU A 165 7.81 -8.79 -5.19
C LEU A 165 9.14 -9.49 -5.51
N ASP A 166 9.84 -9.09 -6.58
CA ASP A 166 11.19 -9.59 -6.89
C ASP A 166 12.21 -9.14 -5.83
N LEU A 167 12.22 -7.85 -5.49
CA LEU A 167 13.10 -7.29 -4.45
C LEU A 167 12.88 -7.95 -3.09
N ILE A 168 11.62 -8.18 -2.72
CA ILE A 168 11.24 -8.87 -1.48
C ILE A 168 11.70 -10.33 -1.53
N ALA A 169 11.51 -11.02 -2.65
CA ALA A 169 11.90 -12.42 -2.81
C ALA A 169 13.43 -12.63 -2.63
N GLU A 170 14.26 -11.66 -3.03
CA GLU A 170 15.70 -11.70 -2.76
C GLU A 170 16.06 -11.74 -1.26
N ARG A 171 15.15 -11.27 -0.39
CA ARG A 171 15.32 -11.23 1.07
C ARG A 171 14.43 -12.24 1.80
N SER A 172 13.75 -13.13 1.07
CA SER A 172 12.79 -14.10 1.60
C SER A 172 13.34 -14.96 2.76
N LYS A 173 14.62 -15.38 2.69
CA LYS A 173 15.26 -16.14 3.78
C LYS A 173 15.44 -15.32 5.06
N GLU A 174 15.80 -14.05 4.93
CA GLU A 174 15.99 -13.14 6.06
C GLU A 174 14.64 -12.81 6.70
N LEU A 175 13.62 -12.51 5.87
CA LEU A 175 12.25 -12.23 6.31
C LEU A 175 11.61 -13.41 7.05
N ARG A 176 11.82 -14.65 6.59
CA ARG A 176 11.34 -15.87 7.26
C ARG A 176 11.93 -16.08 8.66
N HIS A 177 13.10 -15.53 8.93
CA HIS A 177 13.82 -15.69 10.19
C HIS A 177 13.93 -14.41 11.01
N ALA A 178 13.28 -13.33 10.58
CA ALA A 178 13.27 -12.02 11.22
C ALA A 178 12.44 -11.98 12.53
N LYS A 179 12.44 -13.06 13.32
CA LYS A 179 11.71 -13.16 14.59
C LYS A 179 12.13 -12.11 15.63
N PHE A 180 13.27 -11.44 15.40
CA PHE A 180 13.82 -10.36 16.21
C PHE A 180 14.14 -9.11 15.37
N GLY A 181 13.47 -8.94 14.23
CA GLY A 181 13.76 -7.87 13.28
C GLY A 181 14.84 -8.24 12.27
N LEU A 182 14.76 -7.62 11.09
CA LEU A 182 15.84 -7.58 10.13
C LEU A 182 16.99 -6.68 10.62
N PRO A 183 18.23 -6.90 10.16
CA PRO A 183 19.31 -5.94 10.35
C PRO A 183 18.88 -4.54 9.90
N ILE A 184 19.23 -3.51 10.68
CA ILE A 184 18.81 -2.12 10.45
C ILE A 184 19.13 -1.67 9.02
N ASP A 185 20.31 -2.00 8.51
CA ASP A 185 20.71 -1.63 7.14
C ASP A 185 19.82 -2.28 6.07
N THR A 186 19.40 -3.54 6.28
CA THR A 186 18.46 -4.23 5.38
C THR A 186 17.08 -3.59 5.44
N SER A 187 16.60 -3.26 6.65
CA SER A 187 15.32 -2.58 6.85
C SER A 187 15.27 -1.21 6.19
N ILE A 188 16.34 -0.41 6.35
CA ILE A 188 16.46 0.91 5.71
C ILE A 188 16.47 0.75 4.18
N ARG A 189 17.27 -0.20 3.66
CA ARG A 189 17.36 -0.41 2.21
C ARG A 189 16.01 -0.83 1.62
N LEU A 190 15.31 -1.80 2.22
CA LEU A 190 13.98 -2.23 1.76
C LEU A 190 12.97 -1.08 1.79
N ARG A 191 12.98 -0.26 2.85
CA ARG A 191 12.13 0.94 2.89
C ARG A 191 12.44 1.90 1.76
N VAL A 192 13.71 2.21 1.51
CA VAL A 192 14.12 3.14 0.45
C VAL A 192 13.72 2.61 -0.93
N GLU A 193 14.02 1.35 -1.22
CA GLU A 193 13.73 0.73 -2.51
C GLU A 193 12.22 0.70 -2.80
N LEU A 194 11.41 0.31 -1.80
CA LEU A 194 9.94 0.20 -1.93
C LEU A 194 9.20 1.54 -1.84
N ARG A 195 9.85 2.59 -1.30
CA ARG A 195 9.32 3.97 -1.25
C ARG A 195 9.53 4.75 -2.54
N THR A 196 10.29 4.21 -3.50
CA THR A 196 10.55 4.91 -4.76
C THR A 196 9.20 5.34 -5.37
N PRO A 197 8.97 6.65 -5.58
CA PRO A 197 7.69 7.15 -6.07
C PRO A 197 7.35 6.59 -7.45
N LEU A 198 6.13 6.88 -7.91
CA LEU A 198 5.82 6.83 -9.34
C LEU A 198 6.93 7.52 -10.13
N SER A 199 7.19 7.03 -11.35
CA SER A 199 8.07 7.65 -12.35
C SER A 199 8.10 9.16 -12.13
N SER A 200 9.30 9.73 -12.01
CA SER A 200 9.54 11.13 -11.64
C SER A 200 8.43 12.03 -12.17
N ARG A 201 7.87 12.87 -11.28
CA ARG A 201 7.33 14.17 -11.68
C ARG A 201 8.48 14.92 -12.35
N ASP A 202 8.74 14.63 -13.61
CA ASP A 202 9.50 15.48 -14.50
C ASP A 202 8.53 16.47 -15.15
#